data_AF-A0A6G6WUI7-F1
#
_entry.id   AF-A0A6G6WUI7-F1
#
_cell.length_a   1.000
_cell.length_b   1.000
_cell.length_c   1.000
_cell.angle_alpha   90.00
_cell.angle_beta   90.00
_cell.angle_gamma   90.00
#
_symmetry.space_group_name_H-M   'P 1'
#
loop_
_entity.id
_entity.type
_entity.pdbx_description
1 polymer ?
#
loop_
_entity_poly.entity_id
_entity_poly.type
_entity_poly.pdbx_seq_one_letter_code
_entity_poly.pdbx_strand_id
1 'polypeptide(L)'
;MDALRAFMELRGFGARGPRYQVRMNKPDGMIIVESTREPLFAAARVLLARGITGKLELWDFTRSFCRMQGDIERLARLTVAEDKNGIGLRKYVERVTDGDSESEACDTPEIQTGRSRRAAQASRALGREAA
;
A
#
# COMPACT_ATOMS: atom_id res chain seq x y z
N MET A 1 10.01 28.89 13.34
CA MET A 1 10.14 27.43 13.31
C MET A 1 10.07 27.00 11.86
N ASP A 2 11.02 26.19 11.41
CA ASP A 2 11.00 25.67 10.05
C ASP A 2 9.82 24.70 9.86
N ALA A 3 9.24 24.71 8.67
CA ALA A 3 8.16 23.79 8.36
C ALA A 3 8.68 22.36 8.29
N LEU A 4 7.95 21.42 8.91
CA LEU A 4 8.26 20.01 8.82
C LEU A 4 7.98 19.54 7.39
N ARG A 5 8.92 18.79 6.80
CA ARG A 5 8.77 18.28 5.44
C ARG A 5 8.42 16.81 5.45
N ALA A 6 7.46 16.42 4.63
CA ALA A 6 7.14 15.05 4.30
C ALA A 6 7.32 14.81 2.79
N PHE A 7 7.93 13.69 2.41
CA PHE A 7 8.18 13.33 1.02
C PHE A 7 7.27 12.16 0.63
N MET A 8 6.51 12.31 -0.46
CA MET A 8 5.66 11.24 -0.99
C MET A 8 6.27 10.58 -2.21
N GLU A 9 6.15 9.25 -2.26
CA GLU A 9 6.58 8.41 -3.37
C GLU A 9 5.42 7.56 -3.87
N LEU A 10 5.23 7.48 -5.20
CA LEU A 10 4.25 6.57 -5.79
C LEU A 10 4.71 5.12 -5.57
N ARG A 11 3.93 4.33 -4.85
CA ARG A 11 4.21 2.90 -4.61
C ARG A 11 3.51 1.98 -5.59
N GLY A 12 2.43 2.45 -6.20
CA GLY A 12 1.65 1.68 -7.16
C GLY A 12 0.23 2.18 -7.28
N PHE A 13 -0.61 1.38 -7.93
CA PHE A 13 -2.02 1.68 -8.15
C PHE A 13 -2.88 0.61 -7.49
N GLY A 14 -3.88 1.03 -6.71
CA GLY A 14 -4.95 0.16 -6.23
C GLY A 14 -6.22 0.36 -7.05
N ALA A 15 -7.27 -0.40 -6.72
CA ALA A 15 -8.57 -0.30 -7.38
C ALA A 15 -9.18 1.12 -7.38
N ARG A 16 -8.75 1.98 -6.46
CA ARG A 16 -9.19 3.37 -6.34
C ARG A 16 -8.14 4.39 -6.79
N GLY A 17 -7.11 3.99 -7.53
CA GLY A 17 -6.06 4.88 -8.02
C GLY A 17 -4.76 4.82 -7.22
N PRO A 18 -3.90 5.86 -7.32
CA PRO A 18 -2.52 5.79 -6.86
C PRO A 18 -2.42 5.67 -5.33
N ARG A 19 -1.40 4.93 -4.90
CA ARG A 19 -1.01 4.75 -3.50
C ARG A 19 0.39 5.32 -3.30
N TYR A 20 0.54 6.07 -2.22
CA TYR A 20 1.76 6.76 -1.88
C TYR A 20 2.33 6.25 -0.56
N GLN A 21 3.65 6.13 -0.50
CA GLN A 21 4.41 6.04 0.74
C GLN A 21 4.84 7.45 1.15
N VAL A 22 4.92 7.72 2.45
CA VAL A 22 5.35 9.02 2.98
C VAL A 22 6.52 8.85 3.94
N ARG A 23 7.55 9.68 3.75
CA ARG A 23 8.79 9.74 4.55
C ARG A 23 8.96 11.09 5.22
N MET A 24 9.58 11.10 6.39
CA MET A 24 9.77 12.31 7.20
C MET A 24 11.11 12.98 6.92
N ASN A 25 11.11 14.32 6.83
CA ASN A 25 12.23 15.26 6.67
C ASN A 25 13.04 15.17 5.39
N LYS A 26 13.29 13.97 4.84
CA LYS A 26 14.13 13.75 3.66
C LYS A 26 13.56 12.64 2.76
N PRO A 27 13.92 12.64 1.47
CA PRO A 27 13.68 11.56 0.50
C PRO A 27 13.97 10.14 1.00
N ASP A 28 15.06 9.98 1.76
CA ASP A 28 15.57 8.73 2.34
C ASP A 28 15.21 8.58 3.83
N GLY A 29 14.38 9.49 4.35
CA GLY A 29 14.01 9.53 5.75
C GLY A 29 13.12 8.38 6.19
N MET A 30 12.81 8.38 7.49
CA MET A 30 11.93 7.40 8.13
C MET A 30 10.57 7.36 7.44
N ILE A 31 10.11 6.17 7.08
CA ILE A 31 8.74 5.95 6.59
C ILE A 31 7.78 6.17 7.75
N ILE A 32 6.82 7.07 7.57
CA ILE A 32 5.77 7.35 8.55
C ILE A 32 4.39 6.87 8.08
N VAL A 33 4.22 6.66 6.77
CA VAL A 33 3.02 6.05 6.19
C VAL A 33 3.45 5.12 5.06
N GLU A 34 3.12 3.84 5.14
CA GLU A 34 3.56 2.85 4.13
C GLU A 34 2.75 2.92 2.83
N SER A 35 1.43 3.12 2.93
CA SER A 35 0.53 3.15 1.77
C SER A 35 -0.73 3.95 2.07
N THR A 36 -0.97 5.02 1.31
CA THR A 36 -2.16 5.87 1.45
C THR A 36 -2.57 6.50 0.12
N ARG A 37 -3.84 6.85 -0.03
CA ARG A 37 -4.33 7.68 -1.16
C ARG A 37 -4.27 9.17 -0.85
N GLU A 38 -4.10 9.52 0.43
CA GLU A 38 -4.14 10.87 0.95
C GLU A 38 -2.89 11.18 1.79
N PRO A 39 -1.73 11.35 1.14
CA PRO A 39 -0.43 11.43 1.83
C PRO A 39 -0.34 12.55 2.86
N LEU A 40 -0.85 13.75 2.55
CA LEU A 40 -0.82 14.90 3.46
C LEU A 40 -1.59 14.63 4.76
N PHE A 41 -2.84 14.17 4.63
CA PHE A 41 -3.73 13.95 5.78
C PHE A 41 -3.28 12.76 6.64
N ALA A 42 -2.82 11.68 6.00
CA ALA A 42 -2.29 10.52 6.70
C ALA A 42 -1.01 10.85 7.48
N ALA A 43 -0.08 11.60 6.87
CA ALA A 43 1.14 12.04 7.54
C ALA A 43 0.83 12.94 8.74
N ALA A 44 -0.07 13.92 8.58
CA ALA A 44 -0.48 14.79 9.67
C ALA A 44 -1.05 14.00 10.86
N ARG A 45 -1.86 12.96 10.62
CA ARG A 45 -2.37 12.08 11.69
C ARG A 45 -1.25 11.36 12.45
N VAL A 46 -0.29 10.76 11.73
CA VAL A 46 0.83 10.05 12.36
C VAL A 46 1.71 11.01 13.17
N LEU A 47 1.96 12.22 12.64
CA LEU A 47 2.75 13.23 13.32
C LEU A 47 2.05 13.76 14.57
N LEU A 48 0.76 14.06 14.48
CA LEU A 48 -0.03 14.51 15.61
C LEU A 48 -0.11 13.44 16.71
N ALA A 49 -0.28 12.17 16.33
CA ALA A 49 -0.26 11.04 17.27
C ALA A 49 1.09 10.91 18.01
N ARG A 50 2.17 11.42 17.43
CA ARG A 50 3.52 11.50 18.04
C ARG A 50 3.74 12.81 18.81
N GLY A 51 2.71 13.64 18.98
CA GLY A 51 2.80 14.94 19.67
C GLY A 51 3.49 16.04 18.86
N ILE A 52 3.68 15.85 17.56
CA ILE A 52 4.30 16.84 16.67
C ILE A 52 3.20 17.75 16.11
N THR A 53 3.41 19.07 16.19
CA THR A 53 2.45 20.11 15.79
C THR A 53 3.08 21.15 14.86
N GLY A 54 2.26 22.03 14.29
CA GLY A 54 2.69 23.15 13.46
C GLY A 54 2.59 22.88 11.95
N LYS A 55 3.42 23.56 11.15
CA LYS A 55 3.30 23.53 9.69
C LYS A 55 3.93 22.28 9.08
N LEU A 56 3.16 21.58 8.25
CA LEU A 56 3.59 20.46 7.41
C LEU A 56 3.61 20.86 5.94
N GLU A 57 4.69 20.52 5.24
CA GLU A 57 4.82 20.64 3.80
C GLU A 57 4.98 19.25 3.17
N LEU A 58 4.19 18.96 2.15
CA LEU A 58 4.28 17.73 1.38
C LEU A 58 5.05 17.99 0.08
N TRP A 59 6.06 17.18 -0.16
CA TRP A 59 7.00 17.27 -1.27
C TRP A 59 6.97 15.98 -2.10
N ASP A 60 7.33 16.08 -3.37
CA ASP A 60 7.72 14.92 -4.19
C ASP A 60 9.21 15.04 -4.58
N PHE A 61 9.72 14.06 -5.30
CA PHE A 61 11.14 14.00 -5.68
C PHE A 61 11.45 14.76 -6.98
N THR A 62 10.43 15.31 -7.64
CA THR A 62 10.57 15.85 -9.00
C THR A 62 10.55 17.37 -9.02
N ARG A 63 9.76 18.00 -8.14
CA ARG A 63 9.49 19.43 -8.19
C ARG A 63 10.31 20.18 -7.13
N SER A 64 10.75 21.38 -7.49
CA SER A 64 11.48 22.30 -6.60
C SER A 64 10.59 23.06 -5.61
N PHE A 65 9.29 22.78 -5.58
CA PHE A 65 8.31 23.46 -4.73
C PHE A 65 7.36 22.47 -4.07
N CYS A 66 6.83 22.85 -2.89
CA CYS A 66 5.92 22.01 -2.14
C CYS A 66 4.62 21.75 -2.93
N ARG A 67 4.10 20.53 -2.87
CA ARG A 67 2.84 20.13 -3.51
C ARG A 67 1.64 20.66 -2.76
N MET A 68 1.69 20.53 -1.44
CA MET A 68 0.63 20.93 -0.53
C MET A 68 1.27 21.30 0.81
N GLN A 69 0.59 22.13 1.58
CA GLN A 69 1.02 22.52 2.91
C GLN A 69 -0.19 22.80 3.80
N GLY A 70 -0.01 22.71 5.11
CA GLY A 70 -1.03 23.08 6.07
C GLY A 70 -0.59 22.83 7.50
N ASP A 71 -1.47 23.16 8.43
CA ASP A 71 -1.29 22.94 9.86
C ASP A 71 -1.59 21.48 10.23
N ILE A 72 -0.69 20.83 10.98
CA ILE A 72 -0.78 19.41 11.33
C ILE A 72 -2.08 19.14 12.09
N GLU A 73 -2.40 19.97 13.07
CA GLU A 73 -3.58 19.79 13.93
C GLU A 73 -4.87 19.88 13.13
N ARG A 74 -4.94 20.82 12.17
CA ARG A 74 -6.08 20.95 11.28
C ARG A 74 -6.16 19.82 10.26
N LEU A 75 -5.04 19.46 9.63
CA LEU A 75 -4.98 18.44 8.59
C LEU A 75 -5.32 17.05 9.15
N ALA A 76 -4.84 16.72 10.34
CA ALA A 76 -5.08 15.41 10.96
C ALA A 76 -6.58 15.10 11.14
N ARG A 77 -7.43 16.14 11.26
CA ARG A 77 -8.88 16.03 11.44
C ARG A 77 -9.66 15.88 10.14
N LEU A 78 -8.98 15.85 8.98
CA LEU A 78 -9.61 15.85 7.66
C LEU A 78 -9.26 14.58 6.87
N THR A 79 -10.14 14.22 5.95
CA THR A 79 -9.93 13.15 4.97
C THR A 79 -10.65 13.49 3.67
N VAL A 80 -10.20 12.90 2.57
CA VAL A 80 -10.84 13.05 1.26
C VAL A 80 -12.13 12.23 1.20
N ALA A 81 -13.21 12.89 0.79
CA ALA A 81 -14.46 12.25 0.40
C ALA A 81 -14.56 12.25 -1.13
N GLU A 82 -14.87 11.09 -1.69
CA GLU A 82 -15.18 10.92 -3.10
C GLU A 82 -16.58 10.32 -3.15
N ASP A 83 -17.56 11.13 -3.55
CA ASP A 83 -18.94 10.71 -3.67
C ASP A 83 -19.56 11.21 -4.97
N LYS A 84 -20.86 10.97 -5.15
CA LYS A 84 -21.61 11.39 -6.34
C LYS A 84 -21.63 12.91 -6.58
N ASN A 85 -21.35 13.71 -5.54
CA ASN A 85 -21.29 15.16 -5.61
C ASN A 85 -19.86 15.66 -5.92
N GLY A 86 -18.88 14.76 -6.04
CA GLY A 86 -17.52 15.07 -6.44
C GLY A 86 -16.47 14.77 -5.37
N ILE A 87 -15.36 15.49 -5.45
CA ILE A 87 -14.21 15.35 -4.55
C ILE A 87 -14.25 16.50 -3.54
N GLY A 88 -14.25 16.16 -2.25
CA GLY A 88 -14.29 17.14 -1.16
C GLY A 88 -13.50 16.70 0.07
N LEU A 89 -13.46 17.57 1.08
CA LEU A 89 -12.89 17.26 2.39
C LEU A 89 -14.02 17.05 3.40
N ARG A 90 -13.85 16.05 4.27
CA ARG A 90 -14.74 15.80 5.42
C ARG A 90 -13.92 15.56 6.68
N LYS A 91 -14.60 15.55 7.83
CA LYS A 91 -13.99 15.18 9.10
C LYS A 91 -13.52 13.72 9.06
N TYR A 92 -12.29 13.48 9.48
CA TYR A 92 -11.76 12.13 9.67
C TYR A 92 -12.45 11.50 10.89
N VAL A 93 -12.90 10.26 10.69
CA VAL A 93 -13.38 9.38 11.76
C VAL A 93 -12.52 8.13 11.63
N GLU A 94 -11.86 7.77 12.73
CA GLU A 94 -11.09 6.54 12.79
C GLU A 94 -12.02 5.38 12.49
N ARG A 95 -11.66 4.58 11.49
CA ARG A 95 -12.40 3.34 11.23
C ARG A 95 -11.89 2.34 12.23
N VAL A 96 -12.70 2.08 13.25
CA VAL A 96 -12.53 0.88 14.06
C VAL A 96 -12.79 -0.28 13.10
N THR A 97 -11.74 -0.93 12.64
CA THR A 97 -11.85 -2.29 12.15
C THR A 97 -12.09 -3.13 13.39
N ASP A 98 -13.36 -3.45 13.66
CA ASP A 98 -13.66 -4.59 14.51
C ASP A 98 -12.88 -5.77 13.91
N GLY A 99 -11.96 -6.35 14.68
CA GLY A 99 -10.95 -7.27 14.17
C GLY A 99 -11.60 -8.46 13.45
N ASP A 100 -11.44 -8.50 12.13
CA ASP A 100 -11.70 -9.71 11.37
C ASP A 100 -10.59 -10.71 11.68
N SER A 101 -11.01 -11.71 12.47
CA SER A 101 -10.41 -13.01 12.73
C SER A 101 -9.40 -13.47 11.67
N GLU A 102 -8.24 -13.90 12.15
CA GLU A 102 -7.25 -14.67 11.40
C GLU A 102 -7.93 -15.74 10.55
N SER A 103 -7.96 -15.52 9.24
CA SER A 103 -8.23 -16.58 8.27
C SER A 103 -6.89 -17.27 8.01
N GLU A 104 -6.52 -18.20 8.89
CA GLU A 104 -5.59 -19.27 8.52
C GLU A 104 -6.23 -20.10 7.40
N ALA A 105 -5.66 -20.02 6.20
CA ALA A 105 -5.37 -21.16 5.32
C ALA A 105 -5.03 -20.67 3.91
N CYS A 106 -3.89 -21.08 3.38
CA CYS A 106 -3.90 -22.12 2.35
C CYS A 106 -2.49 -22.68 2.14
N ASP A 107 -2.43 -24.00 2.26
CA ASP A 107 -1.38 -24.96 1.93
C ASP A 107 -0.16 -24.46 1.13
N THR A 108 1.01 -24.76 1.70
CA THR A 108 2.28 -24.80 0.97
C THR A 108 2.39 -26.17 0.29
N PRO A 109 2.54 -26.30 -1.04
CA PRO A 109 2.81 -27.60 -1.63
C PRO A 109 4.21 -28.06 -1.25
N GLU A 110 4.25 -29.12 -0.45
CA GLU A 110 5.44 -29.86 -0.02
C GLU A 110 6.16 -30.45 -1.25
N ILE A 111 7.39 -30.00 -1.48
CA ILE A 111 8.26 -30.50 -2.54
C ILE A 111 8.78 -31.88 -2.13
N GLN A 112 8.16 -32.96 -2.63
CA GLN A 112 8.72 -34.31 -2.51
C GLN A 112 9.80 -34.55 -3.57
N THR A 113 11.05 -34.37 -3.16
CA THR A 113 12.22 -34.94 -3.82
C THR A 113 12.31 -36.43 -3.50
N GLY A 114 12.17 -37.31 -4.50
CA GLY A 114 12.31 -38.76 -4.33
C GLY A 114 12.64 -39.49 -5.63
N ARG A 115 13.91 -39.82 -5.81
CA ARG A 115 14.52 -40.52 -6.96
C ARG A 115 14.10 -42.00 -7.09
N SER A 116 13.88 -42.41 -8.34
CA SER A 116 14.39 -43.65 -8.99
C SER A 116 13.66 -44.98 -8.78
N ARG A 117 13.15 -45.59 -9.88
CA ARG A 117 13.83 -46.70 -10.58
C ARG A 117 13.19 -47.06 -11.94
N ARG A 118 14.09 -47.39 -12.86
CA ARG A 118 13.98 -47.97 -14.22
C ARG A 118 12.96 -49.11 -14.41
N ALA A 119 12.41 -49.21 -15.63
CA ALA A 119 12.62 -50.29 -16.62
C ALA A 119 11.41 -50.33 -17.59
N ALA A 120 11.58 -49.95 -18.86
CA ALA A 120 11.83 -50.86 -19.99
C ALA A 120 10.72 -51.88 -20.25
N GLN A 121 9.92 -51.69 -21.31
CA GLN A 121 9.86 -52.61 -22.45
C GLN A 121 8.91 -52.12 -23.54
N ALA A 122 9.42 -52.14 -24.77
CA ALA A 122 8.70 -52.02 -26.00
C ALA A 122 8.24 -53.41 -26.47
N SER A 123 7.01 -53.52 -26.99
CA SER A 123 6.68 -54.49 -28.04
C SER A 123 5.26 -54.33 -28.58
N ARG A 124 5.20 -54.03 -29.89
CA ARG A 124 4.34 -54.62 -30.93
C ARG A 124 2.86 -54.92 -30.63
N ALA A 125 1.98 -54.34 -31.45
CA ALA A 125 0.94 -55.13 -32.12
C ALA A 125 0.66 -54.55 -33.52
N LEU A 126 1.07 -55.31 -34.53
CA LEU A 126 0.57 -55.26 -35.89
C LEU A 126 -0.81 -55.96 -35.93
N GLY A 127 -1.71 -55.46 -36.77
CA GLY A 127 -2.55 -56.34 -37.59
C GLY A 127 -4.06 -56.30 -37.39
N ARG A 128 -4.73 -55.92 -38.49
CA ARG A 128 -5.86 -56.60 -39.15
C ARG A 128 -7.28 -56.42 -38.60
N GLU A 129 -8.16 -55.82 -39.42
CA GLU A 129 -9.28 -56.46 -40.17
C GLU A 129 -10.49 -56.73 -39.27
N ALA A 130 -11.76 -56.61 -39.64
CA ALA A 130 -12.45 -56.28 -40.88
C ALA A 130 -13.92 -55.98 -40.50
N ALA A 131 -14.61 -55.14 -41.27
CA ALA A 131 -16.00 -55.25 -41.71
C ALA A 131 -16.40 -53.95 -42.41
#